data_AF-A0A1I0FPS8-F1
#
_entry.id   AF-A0A1I0FPS8-F1
#
_cell.length_a   1.000
_cell.length_b   1.000
_cell.length_c   1.000
_cell.angle_alpha   90.00
_cell.angle_beta   90.00
_cell.angle_gamma   90.00
#
_symmetry.space_group_name_H-M   'P 1'
#
loop_
_entity.id
_entity.type
_entity.pdbx_description
1 polymer ?
#
loop_
_entity_poly.entity_id
_entity_poly.type
_entity_poly.pdbx_seq_one_letter_code
_entity_poly.pdbx_strand_id
1 'polypeptide(L)'
;MEEATEPFDANKILLCEDRTGSRTSWRLTSLLREMQDALRSRFTTTGDEAVRSFEGAAEELVERGLDADAIVRYGMLGDVLGPALGVLLIDYILPPSANSDTSETGVDIDGWRALLRIPAVAPKRDDELTALVKETAQKVAPRLLAWAGHAELRKLISLEVPGEDEFWSGDLPQPTYSPVVVHYRWLVERLSETYLKSWSMSSLLLEYRYRNDLQPMTFPAWVMAERIVSYAELTDEIARRTALDWEPTPSEPRTEFMLAQMSDRARHLLAEGRATEAAALFEFAVQQWPDDTPSRNNLGFCLIPVDPARALGHLRKAARQGYAPAGINVHNRMCCHLALHRPRAALELAAQWWSSRVPAEDGCRGTLWKPSNEGWRLENHVAVAPAVIELAVQAARTQGWHDEEHAWQARSADLGCAMEDR
;
A
#
# COMPACT_ATOMS: atom_id res chain seq x y z
N MET A 1 15.95 -20.62 33.11
CA MET A 1 16.74 -21.04 31.94
C MET A 1 15.73 -21.22 30.83
N GLU A 2 15.28 -20.09 30.26
CA GLU A 2 14.36 -20.12 29.12
C GLU A 2 15.15 -20.68 27.94
N GLU A 3 14.76 -21.85 27.45
CA GLU A 3 15.17 -22.29 26.12
C GLU A 3 14.81 -21.15 25.16
N ALA A 4 15.82 -20.59 24.50
CA ALA A 4 15.66 -19.60 23.46
C ALA A 4 14.82 -20.24 22.35
N THR A 5 13.52 -20.09 22.46
CA THR A 5 12.54 -20.57 21.50
C THR A 5 12.81 -19.77 20.25
N GLU A 6 13.06 -20.46 19.14
CA GLU A 6 13.36 -19.81 17.87
C GLU A 6 12.26 -18.79 17.54
N PRO A 7 12.60 -17.56 17.09
CA PRO A 7 11.60 -16.54 16.79
C PRO A 7 10.61 -17.05 15.74
N PHE A 8 9.33 -16.74 15.94
CA PHE A 8 8.27 -17.12 15.02
C PHE A 8 8.55 -16.52 13.63
N ASP A 9 8.54 -17.38 12.61
CA ASP A 9 8.64 -16.98 11.20
C ASP A 9 7.69 -17.83 10.36
N ALA A 10 6.61 -17.20 9.88
CA ALA A 10 5.57 -17.88 9.12
C ALA A 10 6.09 -18.45 7.79
N ASN A 11 7.02 -17.75 7.13
CA ASN A 11 7.61 -18.23 5.88
C ASN A 11 8.53 -19.42 6.13
N LYS A 12 9.35 -19.35 7.18
CA LYS A 12 10.20 -20.48 7.57
C LYS A 12 9.35 -21.71 7.92
N ILE A 13 8.27 -21.53 8.67
CA ILE A 13 7.34 -22.61 9.02
C ILE A 13 6.76 -23.26 7.75
N LEU A 14 6.28 -22.47 6.79
CA LEU A 14 5.79 -22.99 5.51
C LEU A 14 6.88 -23.72 4.70
N LEU A 15 8.10 -23.21 4.68
CA LEU A 15 9.23 -23.84 3.98
C LEU A 15 9.66 -25.18 4.58
N CYS A 16 9.34 -25.43 5.85
CA CYS A 16 9.60 -26.70 6.52
C CYS A 16 8.52 -27.76 6.23
N GLU A 17 7.39 -27.40 5.62
CA GLU A 17 6.34 -28.36 5.27
C GLU A 17 6.72 -29.20 4.06
N ASP A 18 6.36 -30.47 4.10
CA ASP A 18 6.50 -31.36 2.94
C ASP A 18 5.41 -31.04 1.90
N ARG A 19 5.82 -30.29 0.87
CA ARG A 19 4.97 -29.93 -0.28
C ARG A 19 4.59 -31.10 -1.18
N THR A 20 5.26 -32.24 -1.04
CA THR A 20 4.97 -33.46 -1.80
C THR A 20 4.05 -34.42 -1.04
N GLY A 21 3.87 -34.20 0.27
CA GLY A 21 3.06 -35.00 1.16
C GLY A 21 1.64 -34.48 1.36
N SER A 22 0.91 -35.12 2.28
CA SER A 22 -0.45 -34.70 2.68
C SER A 22 -0.43 -33.44 3.53
N ARG A 23 -1.43 -32.55 3.35
CA ARG A 23 -1.61 -31.32 4.15
C ARG A 23 -2.10 -31.60 5.58
N THR A 24 -2.49 -32.83 5.88
CA THR A 24 -2.97 -33.27 7.20
C THR A 24 -1.97 -33.03 8.34
N SER A 25 -0.67 -33.02 8.06
CA SER A 25 0.37 -32.76 9.07
C SER A 25 0.80 -31.29 9.13
N TRP A 26 0.32 -30.44 8.23
CA TRP A 26 0.78 -29.06 8.14
C TRP A 26 0.31 -28.24 9.33
N ARG A 27 1.11 -27.25 9.71
CA ARG A 27 0.74 -26.24 10.71
C ARG A 27 -0.37 -25.34 10.18
N LEU A 28 -1.22 -24.81 11.06
CA LEU A 28 -2.26 -23.83 10.68
C LEU A 28 -1.64 -22.59 10.04
N THR A 29 -0.48 -22.19 10.56
CA THR A 29 0.35 -21.11 10.00
C THR A 29 0.63 -21.35 8.52
N SER A 30 1.05 -22.57 8.17
CA SER A 30 1.37 -22.97 6.80
C SER A 30 0.14 -22.97 5.89
N LEU A 31 -0.99 -23.50 6.37
CA LEU A 31 -2.24 -23.54 5.61
C LEU A 31 -2.75 -22.12 5.28
N LEU A 32 -2.75 -21.22 6.26
CA LEU A 32 -3.17 -19.84 6.04
C LEU A 32 -2.20 -19.08 5.15
N ARG A 33 -0.89 -19.34 5.27
CA ARG A 33 0.12 -18.72 4.42
C ARG A 33 0.01 -19.19 2.98
N GLU A 34 -0.18 -20.48 2.76
CA GLU A 34 -0.42 -21.07 1.44
C GLU A 34 -1.68 -20.47 0.78
N MET A 35 -2.79 -20.32 1.53
CA MET A 35 -3.98 -19.61 1.04
C MET A 35 -3.68 -18.16 0.66
N GLN A 36 -2.94 -17.40 1.48
CA GLN A 36 -2.57 -16.02 1.15
C GLN A 36 -1.68 -15.93 -0.08
N ASP A 37 -0.68 -16.80 -0.19
CA ASP A 37 0.25 -16.82 -1.32
C ASP A 37 -0.49 -17.20 -2.61
N ALA A 38 -1.43 -18.15 -2.56
CA ALA A 38 -2.30 -18.50 -3.68
C ALA A 38 -3.18 -17.32 -4.13
N LEU A 39 -3.77 -16.58 -3.19
CA LEU A 39 -4.56 -15.38 -3.51
C LEU A 39 -3.71 -14.27 -4.16
N ARG A 40 -2.48 -14.07 -3.68
CA ARG A 40 -1.57 -13.02 -4.16
C ARG A 40 -0.90 -13.35 -5.49
N SER A 41 -0.51 -14.61 -5.68
CA SER A 41 0.21 -15.10 -6.87
C SER A 41 -0.70 -15.34 -8.08
N ARG A 42 -2.02 -15.18 -7.93
CA ARG A 42 -3.00 -15.37 -9.01
C ARG A 42 -2.70 -14.51 -10.24
N PHE A 43 -2.09 -13.34 -10.06
CA PHE A 43 -1.79 -12.40 -11.14
C PHE A 43 -0.44 -12.62 -11.81
N THR A 44 0.33 -13.62 -11.36
CA THR A 44 1.70 -13.89 -11.82
C THR A 44 1.94 -15.34 -12.24
N THR A 45 1.02 -16.26 -11.96
CA THR A 45 1.18 -17.71 -12.17
C THR A 45 -0.09 -18.32 -12.76
N THR A 46 0.02 -19.50 -13.41
CA THR A 46 -1.13 -20.19 -14.03
C THR A 46 -2.24 -20.41 -13.00
N GLY A 47 -3.41 -19.80 -13.23
CA GLY A 47 -4.52 -19.72 -12.26
C GLY A 47 -4.96 -21.06 -11.65
N ASP A 48 -4.82 -22.17 -12.38
CA ASP A 48 -5.22 -23.52 -11.93
C ASP A 48 -4.33 -24.11 -10.81
N GLU A 49 -3.09 -23.67 -10.69
CA GLU A 49 -2.21 -24.12 -9.60
C GLU A 49 -2.54 -23.38 -8.29
N ALA A 50 -2.75 -22.07 -8.38
CA ALA A 50 -3.15 -21.24 -7.25
C ALA A 50 -4.52 -21.68 -6.69
N VAL A 51 -5.50 -21.99 -7.55
CA VAL A 51 -6.81 -22.49 -7.12
C VAL A 51 -6.68 -23.81 -6.37
N ARG A 52 -5.94 -24.79 -6.91
CA ARG A 52 -5.74 -26.09 -6.25
C ARG A 52 -4.99 -25.99 -4.92
N SER A 53 -3.96 -25.14 -4.86
CA SER A 53 -3.21 -24.88 -3.63
C SER A 53 -4.12 -24.29 -2.56
N PHE A 54 -4.93 -23.29 -2.93
CA PHE A 54 -5.92 -22.69 -2.04
C PHE A 54 -6.96 -23.71 -1.56
N GLU A 55 -7.61 -24.44 -2.48
CA GLU A 55 -8.69 -25.38 -2.16
C GLU A 55 -8.19 -26.47 -1.20
N GLY A 56 -7.02 -27.05 -1.45
CA GLY A 56 -6.45 -28.06 -0.57
C GLY A 56 -6.10 -27.54 0.83
N ALA A 57 -5.70 -26.27 0.96
CA ALA A 57 -5.46 -25.66 2.28
C ALA A 57 -6.78 -25.31 3.00
N ALA A 58 -7.79 -24.83 2.26
CA ALA A 58 -9.10 -24.50 2.80
C ALA A 58 -9.86 -25.76 3.29
N GLU A 59 -9.81 -26.86 2.53
CA GLU A 59 -10.40 -28.15 2.91
C GLU A 59 -9.83 -28.66 4.22
N GLU A 60 -8.50 -28.64 4.37
CA GLU A 60 -7.83 -29.06 5.60
C GLU A 60 -8.20 -28.18 6.81
N LEU A 61 -8.39 -26.87 6.63
CA LEU A 61 -8.89 -26.01 7.71
C LEU A 61 -10.31 -26.38 8.13
N VAL A 62 -11.18 -26.70 7.17
CA VAL A 62 -12.56 -27.14 7.43
C VAL A 62 -12.59 -28.49 8.15
N GLU A 63 -11.73 -29.44 7.76
CA GLU A 63 -11.59 -30.73 8.45
C GLU A 63 -11.15 -30.56 9.92
N ARG A 64 -10.39 -29.51 10.23
CA ARG A 64 -9.99 -29.13 11.60
C ARG A 64 -11.04 -28.30 12.35
N GLY A 65 -12.21 -28.08 11.76
CA GLY A 65 -13.33 -27.35 12.36
C GLY A 65 -13.20 -25.83 12.30
N LEU A 66 -12.40 -25.29 11.37
CA LEU A 66 -12.31 -23.85 11.09
C LEU A 66 -13.13 -23.48 9.86
N ASP A 67 -13.80 -22.33 9.92
CA ASP A 67 -14.58 -21.81 8.82
C ASP A 67 -13.68 -21.08 7.81
N ALA A 68 -13.23 -21.79 6.77
CA ALA A 68 -12.38 -21.23 5.72
C ALA A 68 -13.06 -20.09 4.94
N ASP A 69 -14.40 -20.13 4.78
CA ASP A 69 -15.17 -19.09 4.10
C ASP A 69 -15.13 -17.79 4.91
N ALA A 70 -15.39 -17.87 6.22
CA ALA A 70 -15.30 -16.74 7.12
C ALA A 70 -13.85 -16.20 7.22
N ILE A 71 -12.83 -17.07 7.24
CA ILE A 71 -11.42 -16.67 7.22
C ILE A 71 -11.10 -15.81 6.00
N VAL A 72 -11.57 -16.22 4.82
CA VAL A 72 -11.32 -15.43 3.60
C VAL A 72 -12.13 -14.15 3.58
N ARG A 73 -13.45 -14.22 3.79
CA ARG A 73 -14.33 -13.03 3.69
C ARG A 73 -14.03 -11.96 4.73
N TYR A 74 -13.60 -12.36 5.92
CA TYR A 74 -13.41 -11.44 7.03
C TYR A 74 -11.94 -11.16 7.34
N GLY A 75 -11.01 -12.08 7.00
CA GLY A 75 -9.58 -11.91 7.25
C GLY A 75 -8.74 -11.60 6.01
N MET A 76 -9.08 -12.18 4.85
CA MET A 76 -8.26 -12.13 3.63
C MET A 76 -8.89 -11.36 2.46
N LEU A 77 -10.08 -10.78 2.62
CA LEU A 77 -10.82 -10.14 1.52
C LEU A 77 -10.02 -9.05 0.79
N GLY A 78 -9.16 -8.32 1.52
CA GLY A 78 -8.26 -7.34 0.94
C GLY A 78 -7.19 -7.95 0.03
N ASP A 79 -6.74 -9.19 0.29
CA ASP A 79 -5.80 -9.92 -0.57
C ASP A 79 -6.46 -10.35 -1.89
N VAL A 80 -7.79 -10.45 -1.94
CA VAL A 80 -8.57 -10.77 -3.15
C VAL A 80 -8.89 -9.52 -3.95
N LEU A 81 -9.52 -8.53 -3.30
CA LEU A 81 -10.11 -7.39 -4.01
C LEU A 81 -9.10 -6.32 -4.41
N GLY A 82 -8.05 -6.13 -3.62
CA GLY A 82 -7.04 -5.10 -3.88
C GLY A 82 -6.33 -5.33 -5.22
N PRO A 83 -5.75 -6.51 -5.44
CA PRO A 83 -5.14 -6.86 -6.72
C PRO A 83 -6.14 -6.87 -7.90
N ALA A 84 -7.37 -7.35 -7.71
CA ALA A 84 -8.40 -7.36 -8.74
C ALA A 84 -8.75 -5.93 -9.21
N LEU A 85 -9.00 -5.01 -8.28
CA LEU A 85 -9.22 -3.59 -8.59
C LEU A 85 -7.99 -2.96 -9.25
N GLY A 86 -6.79 -3.30 -8.77
CA GLY A 86 -5.54 -2.84 -9.34
C GLY A 86 -5.41 -3.21 -10.81
N VAL A 87 -5.62 -4.48 -11.17
CA VAL A 87 -5.54 -4.94 -12.56
C VAL A 87 -6.58 -4.26 -13.44
N LEU A 88 -7.84 -4.18 -12.99
CA LEU A 88 -8.93 -3.58 -13.75
C LEU A 88 -8.72 -2.07 -14.00
N LEU A 89 -8.19 -1.35 -13.01
CA LEU A 89 -7.86 0.07 -13.15
C LEU A 89 -6.63 0.28 -14.04
N ILE A 90 -5.59 -0.54 -13.90
CA ILE A 90 -4.36 -0.44 -14.68
C ILE A 90 -4.63 -0.73 -16.17
N ASP A 91 -5.36 -1.80 -16.46
CA ASP A 91 -5.70 -2.20 -17.83
C ASP A 91 -6.70 -1.24 -18.51
N TYR A 92 -7.47 -0.46 -17.73
CA TYR A 92 -8.31 0.61 -18.27
C TYR A 92 -7.53 1.89 -18.59
N ILE A 93 -6.60 2.30 -17.72
CA ILE A 93 -5.75 3.50 -17.90
C ILE A 93 -4.70 3.26 -19.00
N LEU A 94 -4.27 2.01 -19.16
CA LEU A 94 -3.28 1.58 -20.14
C LEU A 94 -3.80 0.32 -20.86
N PRO A 95 -4.60 0.46 -21.93
CA PRO A 95 -4.99 -0.71 -22.72
C PRO A 95 -3.71 -1.38 -23.24
N PRO A 96 -3.66 -2.73 -23.24
CA PRO A 96 -2.50 -3.48 -23.68
C PRO A 96 -2.03 -2.97 -25.04
N SER A 97 -0.73 -2.68 -25.17
CA SER A 97 -0.13 -2.58 -26.50
C SER A 97 -0.42 -3.88 -27.25
N ALA A 98 -0.56 -3.87 -28.58
CA ALA A 98 -0.93 -5.03 -29.39
C ALA A 98 -0.08 -6.32 -29.18
N ASN A 99 0.95 -6.27 -28.33
CA ASN A 99 1.86 -7.37 -27.98
C ASN A 99 1.85 -7.79 -26.49
N SER A 100 1.02 -7.23 -25.61
CA SER A 100 0.89 -7.77 -24.24
C SER A 100 -0.29 -8.73 -24.19
N ASP A 101 0.03 -10.02 -24.13
CA ASP A 101 -0.93 -11.11 -24.04
C ASP A 101 -1.61 -11.05 -22.66
N THR A 102 -2.83 -10.53 -22.60
CA THR A 102 -3.66 -10.51 -21.37
C THR A 102 -3.99 -11.92 -20.87
N SER A 103 -3.74 -12.93 -21.70
CA SER A 103 -3.90 -14.36 -21.42
C SER A 103 -2.97 -14.89 -20.31
N GLU A 104 -1.88 -14.19 -19.96
CA GLU A 104 -0.94 -14.63 -18.91
C GLU A 104 -1.48 -14.46 -17.47
N THR A 105 -2.46 -13.60 -17.25
CA THR A 105 -2.94 -13.29 -15.89
C THR A 105 -4.02 -14.25 -15.36
N GLY A 106 -4.61 -15.09 -16.22
CA GLY A 106 -5.67 -16.02 -15.83
C GLY A 106 -6.98 -15.36 -15.35
N VAL A 107 -7.14 -14.05 -15.53
CA VAL A 107 -8.34 -13.28 -15.18
C VAL A 107 -9.04 -12.80 -16.45
N ASP A 108 -10.36 -12.96 -16.52
CA ASP A 108 -11.18 -12.46 -17.64
C ASP A 108 -11.38 -10.94 -17.55
N ILE A 109 -10.34 -10.20 -17.93
CA ILE A 109 -10.30 -8.75 -17.89
C ILE A 109 -11.41 -8.14 -18.76
N ASP A 110 -11.66 -8.70 -19.95
CA ASP A 110 -12.67 -8.16 -20.88
C ASP A 110 -14.10 -8.38 -20.36
N GLY A 111 -14.37 -9.53 -19.74
CA GLY A 111 -15.64 -9.78 -19.07
C GLY A 111 -15.87 -8.85 -17.88
N TRP A 112 -14.85 -8.61 -17.06
CA TRP A 112 -14.94 -7.62 -15.98
C TRP A 112 -15.13 -6.19 -16.50
N ARG A 113 -14.46 -5.78 -17.58
CA ARG A 113 -14.68 -4.47 -18.23
C ARG A 113 -16.14 -4.32 -18.68
N ALA A 114 -16.67 -5.34 -19.35
CA ALA A 114 -18.05 -5.36 -19.83
C ALA A 114 -19.05 -5.24 -18.66
N LEU A 115 -18.85 -6.03 -17.60
CA LEU A 115 -19.69 -6.01 -16.41
C LEU A 115 -19.67 -4.66 -15.69
N LEU A 116 -18.47 -4.08 -15.52
CA LEU A 116 -18.27 -2.82 -14.83
C LEU A 116 -18.66 -1.60 -15.68
N ARG A 117 -19.04 -1.82 -16.95
CA ARG A 117 -19.40 -0.79 -17.94
C ARG A 117 -18.27 0.23 -18.11
N ILE A 118 -17.04 -0.26 -18.00
CA ILE A 118 -15.84 0.54 -18.21
C ILE A 118 -15.66 0.69 -19.74
N PRO A 119 -15.56 1.92 -20.28
CA PRO A 119 -15.38 2.12 -21.71
C PRO A 119 -14.17 1.38 -22.28
N ALA A 120 -14.24 0.91 -23.53
CA ALA A 120 -13.09 0.23 -24.16
C ALA A 120 -11.94 1.18 -24.53
N VAL A 121 -12.19 2.49 -24.54
CA VAL A 121 -11.23 3.51 -24.95
C VAL A 121 -11.11 4.52 -23.82
N ALA A 122 -9.90 4.66 -23.28
CA ALA A 122 -9.60 5.68 -22.30
C ALA A 122 -9.86 7.08 -22.90
N PRO A 123 -10.53 7.99 -22.17
CA PRO A 123 -10.72 9.36 -22.63
C PRO A 123 -9.37 10.04 -22.87
N LYS A 124 -9.27 10.81 -23.97
CA LYS A 124 -8.04 11.50 -24.38
C LYS A 124 -7.69 12.71 -23.52
N ARG A 125 -8.63 13.15 -22.67
CA ARG A 125 -8.48 14.31 -21.79
C ARG A 125 -8.33 13.85 -20.35
N ASP A 126 -7.27 14.34 -19.73
CA ASP A 126 -6.88 14.13 -18.35
C ASP A 126 -8.03 14.31 -17.33
N ASP A 127 -8.78 15.41 -17.44
CA ASP A 127 -9.91 15.69 -16.52
C ASP A 127 -11.04 14.66 -16.64
N GLU A 128 -11.27 14.15 -17.84
CA GLU A 128 -12.29 13.13 -18.12
C GLU A 128 -11.84 11.76 -17.59
N LEU A 129 -10.54 11.43 -17.68
CA LEU A 129 -9.98 10.20 -17.13
C LEU A 129 -10.05 10.18 -15.59
N THR A 130 -9.64 11.26 -14.94
CA THR A 130 -9.71 11.37 -13.47
C THR A 130 -11.15 11.29 -12.96
N ALA A 131 -12.08 12.01 -13.62
CA ALA A 131 -13.50 11.95 -13.27
C ALA A 131 -14.05 10.52 -13.41
N LEU A 132 -13.67 9.83 -14.48
CA LEU A 132 -14.14 8.48 -14.78
C LEU A 132 -13.52 7.41 -13.88
N VAL A 133 -12.23 7.48 -13.56
CA VAL A 133 -11.58 6.58 -12.58
C VAL A 133 -12.24 6.76 -11.21
N LYS A 134 -12.48 8.01 -10.81
CA LYS A 134 -13.17 8.32 -9.55
C LYS A 134 -14.62 7.82 -9.55
N GLU A 135 -15.37 8.06 -10.61
CA GLU A 135 -16.75 7.59 -10.76
C GLU A 135 -16.82 6.06 -10.78
N THR A 136 -15.92 5.41 -11.52
CA THR A 136 -15.80 3.95 -11.58
C THR A 136 -15.46 3.40 -10.21
N ALA A 137 -14.41 3.88 -9.55
CA ALA A 137 -14.05 3.46 -8.21
C ALA A 137 -15.19 3.61 -7.19
N GLN A 138 -15.89 4.75 -7.20
CA GLN A 138 -16.99 5.02 -6.27
C GLN A 138 -18.20 4.11 -6.50
N LYS A 139 -18.46 3.70 -7.75
CA LYS A 139 -19.54 2.78 -8.08
C LYS A 139 -19.13 1.32 -7.88
N VAL A 140 -17.93 0.97 -8.29
CA VAL A 140 -17.45 -0.42 -8.39
C VAL A 140 -16.94 -0.93 -7.05
N ALA A 141 -16.16 -0.17 -6.28
CA ALA A 141 -15.57 -0.68 -5.05
C ALA A 141 -16.62 -1.17 -4.02
N PRO A 142 -17.72 -0.43 -3.74
CA PRO A 142 -18.76 -0.93 -2.84
C PRO A 142 -19.48 -2.17 -3.38
N ARG A 143 -19.65 -2.26 -4.71
CA ARG A 143 -20.30 -3.40 -5.37
C ARG A 143 -19.44 -4.64 -5.37
N LEU A 144 -18.15 -4.48 -5.64
CA LEU A 144 -17.17 -5.55 -5.57
C LEU A 144 -17.05 -6.09 -4.15
N LEU A 145 -17.03 -5.20 -3.14
CA LEU A 145 -17.07 -5.58 -1.73
C LEU A 145 -18.35 -6.33 -1.36
N ALA A 146 -19.52 -5.87 -1.83
CA ALA A 146 -20.79 -6.51 -1.53
C ALA A 146 -20.95 -7.87 -2.23
N TRP A 147 -20.54 -7.97 -3.49
CA TRP A 147 -20.44 -9.23 -4.23
C TRP A 147 -19.52 -10.21 -3.50
N ALA A 148 -18.33 -9.75 -3.10
CA ALA A 148 -17.36 -10.59 -2.44
C ALA A 148 -17.79 -11.06 -1.05
N GLY A 149 -18.75 -10.37 -0.42
CA GLY A 149 -19.41 -10.83 0.80
C GLY A 149 -20.29 -12.07 0.61
N HIS A 150 -20.73 -12.40 -0.62
CA HIS A 150 -21.73 -13.44 -0.87
C HIS A 150 -21.33 -14.44 -1.96
N ALA A 151 -20.38 -14.08 -2.83
CA ALA A 151 -19.92 -14.93 -3.92
C ALA A 151 -19.28 -16.22 -3.40
N GLU A 152 -19.51 -17.35 -4.06
CA GLU A 152 -18.85 -18.62 -3.72
C GLU A 152 -17.33 -18.45 -3.66
N LEU A 153 -16.68 -19.09 -2.68
CA LEU A 153 -15.24 -18.93 -2.43
C LEU A 153 -14.41 -19.26 -3.68
N ARG A 154 -14.82 -20.28 -4.44
CA ARG A 154 -14.21 -20.64 -5.72
C ARG A 154 -14.26 -19.49 -6.73
N LYS A 155 -15.41 -18.81 -6.88
CA LYS A 155 -15.58 -17.65 -7.77
C LYS A 155 -14.76 -16.44 -7.31
N LEU A 156 -14.60 -16.28 -6.00
CA LEU A 156 -13.75 -15.23 -5.42
C LEU A 156 -12.28 -15.43 -5.75
N ILE A 157 -11.77 -16.64 -5.52
CA ILE A 157 -10.39 -16.99 -5.86
C ILE A 157 -10.27 -16.86 -7.38
N SER A 158 -11.13 -17.57 -8.12
CA SER A 158 -11.63 -17.33 -9.47
C SER A 158 -11.31 -16.00 -10.13
N LEU A 159 -11.71 -14.94 -9.42
CA LEU A 159 -12.11 -13.68 -10.05
C LEU A 159 -12.99 -13.96 -11.27
N GLU A 160 -13.90 -14.94 -11.16
CA GLU A 160 -14.84 -15.26 -12.22
C GLU A 160 -15.83 -14.10 -12.34
N VAL A 161 -16.08 -13.67 -13.57
CA VAL A 161 -16.96 -12.53 -13.84
C VAL A 161 -18.39 -12.92 -13.44
N PRO A 162 -19.00 -12.26 -12.44
CA PRO A 162 -20.37 -12.56 -12.06
C PRO A 162 -21.37 -12.12 -13.13
N GLY A 163 -22.58 -12.67 -13.07
CA GLY A 163 -23.66 -12.24 -13.95
C GLY A 163 -24.05 -10.78 -13.70
N GLU A 164 -24.49 -10.07 -14.74
CA GLU A 164 -24.86 -8.65 -14.62
C GLU A 164 -25.97 -8.43 -13.59
N ASP A 165 -26.99 -9.29 -13.59
CA ASP A 165 -28.09 -9.24 -12.63
C ASP A 165 -27.63 -9.56 -11.21
N GLU A 166 -26.68 -10.48 -11.03
CA GLU A 166 -26.11 -10.85 -9.72
C GLU A 166 -25.36 -9.66 -9.12
N PHE A 167 -24.47 -9.05 -9.90
CA PHE A 167 -23.57 -7.97 -9.46
C PHE A 167 -24.28 -6.63 -9.25
N TRP A 168 -25.25 -6.30 -10.13
CA TRP A 168 -25.97 -5.03 -10.09
C TRP A 168 -27.30 -5.09 -9.33
N SER A 169 -27.74 -6.27 -8.86
CA SER A 169 -28.94 -6.37 -8.00
C SER A 169 -28.87 -5.42 -6.80
N GLY A 170 -30.00 -4.78 -6.47
CA GLY A 170 -30.10 -3.83 -5.35
C GLY A 170 -30.05 -4.47 -3.97
N ASP A 171 -30.11 -5.81 -3.91
CA ASP A 171 -30.28 -6.57 -2.68
C ASP A 171 -28.96 -7.03 -2.06
N LEU A 172 -27.80 -6.72 -2.67
CA LEU A 172 -26.50 -7.07 -2.10
C LEU A 172 -26.30 -6.34 -0.76
N PRO A 173 -26.24 -7.06 0.37
CA PRO A 173 -26.03 -6.45 1.68
C PRO A 173 -24.73 -5.64 1.69
N GLN A 174 -24.83 -4.38 2.10
CA GLN A 174 -23.65 -3.57 2.34
C GLN A 174 -22.85 -4.22 3.48
N PRO A 175 -21.54 -4.46 3.31
CA PRO A 175 -20.72 -5.02 4.38
C PRO A 175 -20.72 -4.03 5.54
N THR A 176 -21.48 -4.36 6.58
CA THR A 176 -21.46 -3.57 7.80
C THR A 176 -20.18 -3.96 8.53
N TYR A 177 -19.38 -2.98 8.94
CA TYR A 177 -18.16 -3.23 9.73
C TYR A 177 -18.56 -3.98 11.01
N SER A 178 -18.40 -5.29 11.00
CA SER A 178 -18.82 -6.18 12.08
C SER A 178 -17.62 -6.44 12.99
N PRO A 179 -17.79 -6.52 14.32
CA PRO A 179 -16.75 -7.00 15.23
C PRO A 179 -16.10 -8.32 14.76
N VAL A 180 -16.86 -9.16 14.06
CA VAL A 180 -16.39 -10.41 13.45
C VAL A 180 -15.21 -10.19 12.49
N VAL A 181 -15.24 -9.13 11.68
CA VAL A 181 -14.16 -8.78 10.72
C VAL A 181 -12.85 -8.57 11.44
N VAL A 182 -12.88 -7.81 12.53
CA VAL A 182 -11.68 -7.50 13.31
C VAL A 182 -11.07 -8.77 13.93
N HIS A 183 -11.91 -9.70 14.36
CA HIS A 183 -11.46 -10.97 14.95
C HIS A 183 -10.82 -11.91 13.93
N TYR A 184 -11.41 -12.07 12.75
CA TYR A 184 -10.82 -12.90 11.68
C TYR A 184 -9.56 -12.26 11.08
N ARG A 185 -9.52 -10.93 10.95
CA ARG A 185 -8.28 -10.23 10.59
C ARG A 185 -7.17 -10.50 11.60
N TRP A 186 -7.46 -10.39 12.90
CA TRP A 186 -6.51 -10.72 13.96
C TRP A 186 -6.03 -12.16 13.86
N LEU A 187 -6.91 -13.14 13.63
CA LEU A 187 -6.53 -14.54 13.43
C LEU A 187 -5.55 -14.72 12.28
N VAL A 188 -5.86 -14.12 11.12
CA VAL A 188 -5.01 -14.21 9.92
C VAL A 188 -3.65 -13.58 10.19
N GLU A 189 -3.61 -12.32 10.63
CA GLU A 189 -2.35 -11.63 10.94
C GLU A 189 -1.53 -12.39 11.98
N ARG A 190 -2.20 -12.96 12.99
CA ARG A 190 -1.56 -13.75 14.04
C ARG A 190 -0.81 -14.96 13.52
N LEU A 191 -1.44 -15.68 12.61
CA LEU A 191 -0.93 -16.96 12.13
C LEU A 191 -0.10 -16.82 10.85
N SER A 192 -0.25 -15.75 10.08
CA SER A 192 0.41 -15.62 8.78
C SER A 192 1.45 -14.50 8.67
N GLU A 193 1.42 -13.49 9.54
CA GLU A 193 2.39 -12.39 9.52
C GLU A 193 3.53 -12.62 10.52
N THR A 194 4.77 -12.66 10.04
CA THR A 194 5.96 -12.89 10.88
C THR A 194 6.14 -11.81 11.95
N TYR A 195 6.05 -10.53 11.57
CA TYR A 195 6.38 -9.40 12.45
C TYR A 195 5.13 -8.68 12.99
N LEU A 196 5.12 -8.33 14.28
CA LEU A 196 4.04 -7.55 14.90
C LEU A 196 3.87 -6.15 14.27
N LYS A 197 4.95 -5.57 13.71
CA LYS A 197 4.89 -4.29 12.98
C LYS A 197 3.98 -4.34 11.75
N SER A 198 3.71 -5.53 11.21
CA SER A 198 2.83 -5.73 10.05
C SER A 198 1.35 -5.89 10.43
N TRP A 199 1.05 -6.07 11.72
CA TRP A 199 -0.32 -6.26 12.19
C TRP A 199 -1.08 -4.93 12.25
N SER A 200 -2.40 -4.96 12.14
CA SER A 200 -3.24 -3.78 12.39
C SER A 200 -3.24 -3.41 13.88
N MET A 201 -3.43 -2.12 14.19
CA MET A 201 -3.58 -1.68 15.60
C MET A 201 -4.72 -2.43 16.30
N SER A 202 -5.83 -2.68 15.60
CA SER A 202 -6.95 -3.43 16.18
C SER A 202 -6.59 -4.87 16.56
N SER A 203 -5.74 -5.54 15.78
CA SER A 203 -5.26 -6.89 16.08
C SER A 203 -4.29 -6.90 17.26
N LEU A 204 -3.40 -5.91 17.35
CA LEU A 204 -2.50 -5.75 18.49
C LEU A 204 -3.30 -5.55 19.79
N LEU A 205 -4.34 -4.70 19.77
CA LEU A 205 -5.21 -4.47 20.91
C LEU A 205 -6.03 -5.72 21.28
N LEU A 206 -6.48 -6.51 20.30
CA LEU A 206 -7.15 -7.79 20.55
C LEU A 206 -6.18 -8.82 21.17
N GLU A 207 -4.96 -8.94 20.67
CA GLU A 207 -3.94 -9.82 21.28
C GLU A 207 -3.62 -9.37 22.71
N TYR A 208 -3.50 -8.07 22.95
CA TYR A 208 -3.28 -7.53 24.29
C TYR A 208 -4.43 -7.89 25.23
N ARG A 209 -5.68 -7.73 24.79
CA ARG A 209 -6.86 -8.12 25.58
C ARG A 209 -6.90 -9.62 25.85
N TYR A 210 -6.60 -10.45 24.85
CA TYR A 210 -6.51 -11.90 24.98
C TYR A 210 -5.44 -12.30 26.01
N ARG A 211 -4.24 -11.71 25.94
CA ARG A 211 -3.12 -12.02 26.86
C ARG A 211 -3.36 -11.58 28.31
N ASN A 212 -4.27 -10.64 28.53
CA ASN A 212 -4.63 -10.12 29.86
C ASN A 212 -5.99 -10.65 30.35
N ASP A 213 -6.57 -11.66 29.69
CA ASP A 213 -7.88 -12.23 30.02
C ASP A 213 -9.02 -11.17 30.07
N LEU A 214 -8.87 -10.07 29.32
CA LEU A 214 -9.82 -8.96 29.29
C LEU A 214 -11.00 -9.20 28.33
N GLN A 215 -10.94 -10.24 27.50
CA GLN A 215 -11.97 -10.59 26.54
C GLN A 215 -12.07 -12.11 26.38
N PRO A 216 -13.28 -12.69 26.31
CA PRO A 216 -13.44 -14.13 26.11
C PRO A 216 -12.87 -14.59 24.76
N MET A 217 -12.23 -15.76 24.77
CA MET A 217 -11.65 -16.42 23.59
C MET A 217 -12.72 -16.60 22.50
N THR A 218 -12.47 -16.01 21.32
CA THR A 218 -13.35 -16.14 20.15
C THR A 218 -13.00 -17.37 19.31
N PHE A 219 -11.75 -17.83 19.38
CA PHE A 219 -11.25 -19.00 18.67
C PHE A 219 -10.83 -20.10 19.67
N PRO A 220 -10.83 -21.38 19.27
CA PRO A 220 -10.40 -22.47 20.13
C PRO A 220 -8.97 -22.30 20.66
N ALA A 221 -8.72 -22.76 21.89
CA ALA A 221 -7.40 -22.62 22.54
C ALA A 221 -6.25 -23.25 21.73
N TRP A 222 -6.51 -24.34 21.01
CA TRP A 222 -5.49 -25.00 20.17
C TRP A 222 -5.07 -24.14 18.98
N VAL A 223 -5.96 -23.31 18.43
CA VAL A 223 -5.65 -22.34 17.37
C VAL A 223 -4.76 -21.24 17.93
N MET A 224 -5.09 -20.76 19.12
CA MET A 224 -4.32 -19.71 19.80
C MET A 224 -2.94 -20.23 20.26
N ALA A 225 -2.83 -21.52 20.56
CA ALA A 225 -1.57 -22.16 20.96
C ALA A 225 -0.54 -22.29 19.83
N GLU A 226 -0.96 -22.14 18.57
CA GLU A 226 -0.07 -22.27 17.40
C GLU A 226 1.10 -21.26 17.41
N ARG A 227 0.85 -20.08 17.97
CA ARG A 227 1.85 -19.02 18.15
C ARG A 227 1.79 -18.50 19.58
N ILE A 228 2.95 -18.34 20.19
CA ILE A 228 3.11 -17.62 21.44
C ILE A 228 3.64 -16.22 21.10
N VAL A 229 2.89 -15.18 21.45
CA VAL A 229 3.29 -13.79 21.23
C VAL A 229 3.95 -13.26 22.50
N SER A 230 5.16 -12.72 22.36
CA SER A 230 5.89 -12.09 23.47
C SER A 230 5.12 -10.88 23.99
N TYR A 231 4.86 -10.86 25.30
CA TYR A 231 4.18 -9.75 25.93
C TYR A 231 5.00 -8.45 25.86
N ALA A 232 6.33 -8.57 25.98
CA ALA A 232 7.23 -7.43 25.88
C ALA A 232 7.22 -6.83 24.47
N GLU A 233 7.32 -7.65 23.42
CA GLU A 233 7.29 -7.16 22.03
C GLU A 233 5.93 -6.57 21.65
N LEU A 234 4.84 -7.19 22.12
CA LEU A 234 3.49 -6.69 21.89
C LEU A 234 3.26 -5.32 22.53
N THR A 235 3.64 -5.18 23.81
CA THR A 235 3.49 -3.92 24.54
C THR A 235 4.43 -2.84 24.02
N ASP A 236 5.67 -3.20 23.66
CA ASP A 236 6.61 -2.29 23.00
C ASP A 236 6.06 -1.82 21.65
N GLU A 237 5.51 -2.69 20.80
CA GLU A 237 4.96 -2.28 19.51
C GLU A 237 3.70 -1.40 19.66
N ILE A 238 2.81 -1.72 20.60
CA ILE A 238 1.65 -0.86 20.91
C ILE A 238 2.11 0.49 21.47
N ALA A 239 3.05 0.49 22.42
CA ALA A 239 3.58 1.71 23.03
C ALA A 239 4.34 2.53 21.99
N ARG A 240 5.14 1.90 21.14
CA ARG A 240 5.85 2.51 20.01
C ARG A 240 4.84 3.14 19.08
N ARG A 241 3.80 2.44 18.64
CA ARG A 241 2.75 3.03 17.77
C ARG A 241 1.94 4.11 18.45
N THR A 242 1.70 4.03 19.75
CA THR A 242 0.91 5.06 20.48
C THR A 242 1.76 6.29 20.78
N ALA A 243 3.03 6.11 21.12
CA ALA A 243 4.02 7.17 21.31
C ALA A 243 4.39 7.81 19.97
N LEU A 244 4.48 7.00 18.92
CA LEU A 244 4.57 7.42 17.54
C LEU A 244 3.20 7.72 16.93
N ASP A 245 2.04 7.62 17.60
CA ASP A 245 0.72 8.09 17.11
C ASP A 245 0.63 9.63 17.31
N TRP A 246 1.73 10.23 17.78
CA TRP A 246 2.09 11.61 17.48
C TRP A 246 2.62 11.80 16.04
N GLU A 247 2.92 10.70 15.33
CA GLU A 247 3.28 10.53 13.92
C GLU A 247 2.35 9.43 13.31
N PRO A 248 2.30 9.11 12.01
CA PRO A 248 1.25 8.28 11.43
C PRO A 248 1.66 6.82 11.44
N THR A 249 0.63 6.01 11.58
CA THR A 249 0.63 4.58 11.35
C THR A 249 1.30 4.21 10.01
N PRO A 250 2.26 3.26 9.99
CA PRO A 250 2.70 2.65 8.75
C PRO A 250 1.51 1.96 8.07
N SER A 251 1.43 2.12 6.75
CA SER A 251 0.41 1.53 5.88
C SER A 251 0.34 0.01 6.03
N GLU A 252 -0.86 -0.59 6.00
CA GLU A 252 -1.06 -2.04 6.08
C GLU A 252 -0.24 -2.78 4.98
N PRO A 253 0.27 -4.00 5.20
CA PRO A 253 1.10 -4.73 4.23
C PRO A 253 0.45 -4.90 2.85
N ARG A 254 -0.88 -5.00 2.80
CA ARG A 254 -1.69 -5.04 1.57
C ARG A 254 -1.66 -3.70 0.82
N THR A 255 -1.74 -2.59 1.54
CA THR A 255 -1.57 -1.24 0.99
C THR A 255 -0.15 -1.05 0.48
N GLU A 256 0.86 -1.60 1.15
CA GLU A 256 2.27 -1.50 0.74
C GLU A 256 2.56 -2.19 -0.61
N PHE A 257 2.06 -3.42 -0.82
CA PHE A 257 2.20 -4.11 -2.11
C PHE A 257 1.47 -3.39 -3.25
N MET A 258 0.23 -2.94 -3.00
CA MET A 258 -0.52 -2.17 -3.97
C MET A 258 0.18 -0.84 -4.30
N LEU A 259 0.64 -0.14 -3.27
CA LEU A 259 1.37 1.12 -3.39
C LEU A 259 2.65 0.93 -4.21
N ALA A 260 3.39 -0.17 -4.03
CA ALA A 260 4.59 -0.46 -4.81
C ALA A 260 4.28 -0.61 -6.31
N GLN A 261 3.24 -1.39 -6.66
CA GLN A 261 2.82 -1.54 -8.05
C GLN A 261 2.31 -0.24 -8.66
N MET A 262 1.50 0.51 -7.92
CA MET A 262 1.00 1.82 -8.34
C MET A 262 2.16 2.82 -8.51
N SER A 263 3.17 2.77 -7.65
CA SER A 263 4.35 3.64 -7.72
C SER A 263 5.23 3.33 -8.94
N ASP A 264 5.44 2.06 -9.26
CA ASP A 264 6.20 1.68 -10.45
C ASP A 264 5.48 2.12 -11.73
N ARG A 265 4.17 1.90 -11.80
CA ARG A 265 3.34 2.34 -12.93
C ARG A 265 3.24 3.86 -13.04
N ALA A 266 3.06 4.56 -11.92
CA ALA A 266 3.06 6.02 -11.89
C ALA A 266 4.39 6.58 -12.40
N ARG A 267 5.53 6.00 -12.04
CA ARG A 267 6.85 6.41 -12.53
C ARG A 267 6.97 6.28 -14.05
N HIS A 268 6.42 5.23 -14.65
CA HIS A 268 6.35 5.07 -16.10
C HIS A 268 5.48 6.16 -16.75
N LEU A 269 4.27 6.39 -16.23
CA LEU A 269 3.37 7.45 -16.74
C LEU A 269 4.00 8.84 -16.64
N LEU A 270 4.69 9.14 -15.54
CA LEU A 270 5.40 10.41 -15.37
C LEU A 270 6.54 10.58 -16.37
N ALA A 271 7.26 9.51 -16.71
CA ALA A 271 8.30 9.55 -17.73
C ALA A 271 7.74 9.82 -19.14
N GLU A 272 6.48 9.45 -19.39
CA GLU A 272 5.73 9.73 -20.63
C GLU A 272 5.04 11.10 -20.62
N GLY A 273 5.16 11.88 -19.54
CA GLY A 273 4.48 13.18 -19.38
C GLY A 273 3.00 13.08 -18.98
N ARG A 274 2.50 11.88 -18.67
CA ARG A 274 1.10 11.57 -18.36
C ARG A 274 0.83 11.72 -16.85
N ALA A 275 1.08 12.92 -16.33
CA ALA A 275 1.06 13.17 -14.90
C ALA A 275 -0.32 13.10 -14.24
N THR A 276 -1.37 13.47 -14.95
CA THR A 276 -2.74 13.37 -14.44
C THR A 276 -3.18 11.92 -14.27
N GLU A 277 -2.75 11.04 -15.18
CA GLU A 277 -3.03 9.61 -15.10
C GLU A 277 -2.29 8.95 -13.93
N ALA A 278 -1.03 9.34 -13.73
CA ALA A 278 -0.26 8.91 -12.55
C ALA A 278 -0.93 9.38 -11.24
N ALA A 279 -1.49 10.59 -11.21
CA ALA A 279 -2.22 11.09 -10.05
C ALA A 279 -3.52 10.31 -9.80
N ALA A 280 -4.26 9.95 -10.85
CA ALA A 280 -5.52 9.22 -10.75
C ALA A 280 -5.38 7.86 -10.03
N LEU A 281 -4.25 7.18 -10.21
CA LEU A 281 -3.93 5.96 -9.45
C LEU A 281 -4.02 6.23 -7.94
N PHE A 282 -3.31 7.24 -7.44
CA PHE A 282 -3.26 7.53 -6.01
C PHE A 282 -4.49 8.25 -5.47
N GLU A 283 -5.27 8.94 -6.31
CA GLU A 283 -6.57 9.49 -5.90
C GLU A 283 -7.50 8.41 -5.37
N PHE A 284 -7.51 7.26 -6.03
CA PHE A 284 -8.28 6.10 -5.59
C PHE A 284 -7.80 5.61 -4.22
N ALA A 285 -6.49 5.37 -4.07
CA ALA A 285 -5.92 4.87 -2.82
C ALA A 285 -6.18 5.82 -1.64
N VAL A 286 -6.10 7.14 -1.85
CA VAL A 286 -6.40 8.14 -0.82
C VAL A 286 -7.89 8.18 -0.44
N GLN A 287 -8.79 7.78 -1.33
CA GLN A 287 -10.22 7.66 -1.03
C GLN A 287 -10.53 6.40 -0.23
N GLN A 288 -9.93 5.27 -0.60
CA GLN A 288 -10.16 3.99 0.10
C GLN A 288 -9.46 3.94 1.46
N TRP A 289 -8.26 4.53 1.55
CA TRP A 289 -7.47 4.61 2.78
C TRP A 289 -7.13 6.06 3.11
N PRO A 290 -8.06 6.80 3.74
CA PRO A 290 -7.84 8.20 4.09
C PRO A 290 -6.67 8.43 5.06
N ASP A 291 -6.16 7.40 5.72
CA ASP A 291 -5.03 7.54 6.65
C ASP A 291 -3.69 7.08 6.03
N ASP A 292 -3.71 6.59 4.79
CA ASP A 292 -2.51 6.18 4.07
C ASP A 292 -1.68 7.39 3.62
N THR A 293 -0.71 7.76 4.46
CA THR A 293 0.18 8.90 4.18
C THR A 293 1.08 8.71 2.96
N PRO A 294 1.57 7.50 2.63
CA PRO A 294 2.33 7.27 1.40
C PRO A 294 1.53 7.51 0.11
N SER A 295 0.32 6.96 -0.04
CA SER A 295 -0.53 7.24 -1.21
C SER A 295 -0.85 8.72 -1.32
N ARG A 296 -1.07 9.39 -0.19
CA ARG A 296 -1.31 10.83 -0.18
C ARG A 296 -0.08 11.64 -0.61
N ASN A 297 1.12 11.23 -0.18
CA ASN A 297 2.35 11.86 -0.63
C ASN A 297 2.57 11.62 -2.13
N ASN A 298 2.34 10.41 -2.62
CA ASN A 298 2.49 10.04 -4.02
C ASN A 298 1.46 10.73 -4.93
N LEU A 299 0.22 10.91 -4.47
CA LEU A 299 -0.77 11.76 -5.14
C LEU A 299 -0.26 13.20 -5.27
N GLY A 300 0.23 13.76 -4.17
CA GLY A 300 0.84 15.09 -4.17
C GLY A 300 2.01 15.20 -5.14
N PHE A 301 2.87 14.19 -5.19
CA PHE A 301 4.01 14.10 -6.09
C PHE A 301 3.60 14.10 -7.58
N CYS A 302 2.62 13.28 -7.95
CA CYS A 302 2.13 13.21 -9.33
C CYS A 302 1.44 14.50 -9.78
N LEU A 303 0.81 15.24 -8.86
CA LEU A 303 0.12 16.49 -9.15
C LEU A 303 1.05 17.70 -9.32
N ILE A 304 2.33 17.63 -8.93
CA ILE A 304 3.27 18.77 -9.02
C ILE A 304 3.29 19.44 -10.40
N PRO A 305 3.45 18.72 -11.52
CA PRO A 305 3.49 19.34 -12.85
C PRO A 305 2.12 19.78 -13.38
N VAL A 306 1.00 19.35 -12.77
CA VAL A 306 -0.37 19.58 -13.27
C VAL A 306 -1.08 20.66 -12.46
N ASP A 307 -1.17 20.47 -11.15
CA ASP A 307 -1.80 21.38 -10.19
C ASP A 307 -0.96 21.47 -8.90
N PRO A 308 0.07 22.34 -8.90
CA PRO A 308 0.94 22.53 -7.74
C PRO A 308 0.21 22.98 -6.46
N ALA A 309 -0.93 23.67 -6.59
CA ALA A 309 -1.68 24.15 -5.44
C ALA A 309 -2.40 22.99 -4.75
N ARG A 310 -3.06 22.12 -5.52
CA ARG A 310 -3.68 20.91 -5.02
C ARG A 310 -2.64 19.91 -4.51
N ALA A 311 -1.54 19.73 -5.23
CA ALA A 311 -0.39 18.94 -4.78
C ALA A 311 0.08 19.35 -3.38
N LEU A 312 0.30 20.65 -3.17
CA LEU A 312 0.72 21.21 -1.88
C LEU A 312 -0.27 20.91 -0.75
N GLY A 313 -1.58 20.91 -1.04
CA GLY A 313 -2.62 20.53 -0.08
C GLY A 313 -2.50 19.08 0.38
N HIS A 314 -2.32 18.14 -0.54
CA HIS A 314 -2.11 16.73 -0.24
C HIS A 314 -0.81 16.49 0.53
N LEU A 315 0.30 17.08 0.08
CA LEU A 315 1.61 16.93 0.72
C LEU A 315 1.62 17.49 2.15
N ARG A 316 0.99 18.64 2.40
CA ARG A 316 0.83 19.20 3.76
C ARG A 316 -0.03 18.31 4.67
N LYS A 317 -1.04 17.66 4.11
CA LYS A 317 -1.87 16.74 4.88
C LYS A 317 -1.10 15.45 5.20
N ALA A 318 -0.37 14.89 4.24
CA ALA A 318 0.52 13.75 4.47
C ALA A 318 1.59 14.05 5.55
N ALA A 319 2.19 15.25 5.51
CA ALA A 319 3.14 15.70 6.52
C ALA A 319 2.52 15.90 7.91
N ARG A 320 1.28 16.41 7.99
CA ARG A 320 0.57 16.56 9.27
C ARG A 320 0.14 15.24 9.88
N GLN A 321 -0.13 14.26 9.03
CA GLN A 321 -0.35 12.89 9.49
C GLN A 321 0.99 12.26 9.85
N GLY A 322 2.10 12.69 9.20
CA GLY A 322 3.50 12.49 9.61
C GLY A 322 4.29 11.49 8.75
N TYR A 323 4.03 11.49 7.44
CA TYR A 323 4.75 10.68 6.46
C TYR A 323 6.26 10.61 6.72
N ALA A 324 6.78 9.38 6.90
CA ALA A 324 8.08 9.12 7.51
C ALA A 324 9.32 9.44 6.64
N PRO A 325 9.26 9.47 5.29
CA PRO A 325 10.32 10.09 4.48
C PRO A 325 10.20 11.62 4.45
N ALA A 326 10.42 12.29 5.59
CA ALA A 326 10.18 13.72 5.76
C ALA A 326 10.90 14.58 4.71
N GLY A 327 12.15 14.23 4.36
CA GLY A 327 12.92 14.90 3.32
C GLY A 327 12.27 14.83 1.93
N ILE A 328 11.68 13.69 1.55
CA ILE A 328 11.00 13.52 0.25
C ILE A 328 9.78 14.45 0.20
N ASN A 329 8.98 14.47 1.27
CA ASN A 329 7.81 15.34 1.34
C ASN A 329 8.20 16.83 1.30
N VAL A 330 9.28 17.21 2.01
CA VAL A 330 9.83 18.58 1.99
C VAL A 330 10.26 18.97 0.59
N HIS A 331 11.04 18.13 -0.10
CA HIS A 331 11.46 18.36 -1.48
C HIS A 331 10.25 18.60 -2.40
N ASN A 332 9.25 17.71 -2.33
CA ASN A 332 8.03 17.81 -3.14
C ASN A 332 7.26 19.11 -2.88
N ARG A 333 7.19 19.55 -1.61
CA ARG A 333 6.54 20.81 -1.23
C ARG A 333 7.35 22.03 -1.68
N MET A 334 8.67 21.96 -1.67
CA MET A 334 9.51 23.00 -2.26
C MET A 334 9.23 23.13 -3.76
N CYS A 335 9.14 22.01 -4.49
CA CYS A 335 8.76 22.03 -5.91
C CYS A 335 7.41 22.74 -6.13
N CYS A 336 6.39 22.42 -5.32
CA CYS A 336 5.10 23.12 -5.37
C CYS A 336 5.25 24.62 -5.11
N HIS A 337 6.02 25.02 -4.09
CA HIS A 337 6.24 26.43 -3.76
C HIS A 337 6.95 27.17 -4.89
N LEU A 338 7.91 26.55 -5.57
CA LEU A 338 8.60 27.13 -6.72
C LEU A 338 7.69 27.24 -7.94
N ALA A 339 6.89 26.20 -8.24
CA ALA A 339 5.86 26.24 -9.29
C ALA A 339 4.82 27.37 -9.06
N LEU A 340 4.51 27.66 -7.80
CA LEU A 340 3.57 28.72 -7.41
C LEU A 340 4.25 30.11 -7.26
N HIS A 341 5.51 30.26 -7.69
CA HIS A 341 6.31 31.49 -7.57
C HIS A 341 6.45 31.99 -6.12
N ARG A 342 6.65 31.09 -5.17
CA ARG A 342 6.84 31.37 -3.73
C ARG A 342 8.20 30.88 -3.22
N PRO A 343 9.33 31.38 -3.75
CA PRO A 343 10.67 30.87 -3.43
C PRO A 343 11.05 31.05 -1.94
N ARG A 344 10.60 32.12 -1.27
CA ARG A 344 10.82 32.27 0.18
C ARG A 344 10.21 31.14 0.99
N ALA A 345 8.97 30.76 0.69
CA ALA A 345 8.32 29.67 1.39
C ALA A 345 9.02 28.32 1.16
N ALA A 346 9.64 28.12 -0.01
CA ALA A 346 10.47 26.96 -0.28
C ALA A 346 11.75 26.96 0.59
N LEU A 347 12.46 28.09 0.68
CA LEU A 347 13.67 28.22 1.50
C LEU A 347 13.39 28.09 3.00
N GLU A 348 12.31 28.71 3.50
CA GLU A 348 11.88 28.60 4.90
C GLU A 348 11.58 27.14 5.26
N LEU A 349 10.87 26.43 4.38
CA LEU A 349 10.56 25.01 4.57
C LEU A 349 11.83 24.16 4.59
N ALA A 350 12.75 24.40 3.65
CA ALA A 350 14.02 23.70 3.59
C ALA A 350 14.85 23.95 4.85
N ALA A 351 14.92 25.19 5.33
CA ALA A 351 15.67 25.57 6.53
C ALA A 351 15.10 24.91 7.78
N GLN A 352 13.77 24.91 7.93
CA GLN A 352 13.09 24.22 9.04
C GLN A 352 13.44 22.73 9.09
N TRP A 353 13.32 22.05 7.94
CA TRP A 353 13.69 20.64 7.84
C TRP A 353 15.18 20.42 8.11
N TRP A 354 16.07 21.25 7.55
CA TRP A 354 17.51 21.13 7.75
C TRP A 354 17.91 21.23 9.23
N SER A 355 17.27 22.11 9.99
CA SER A 355 17.52 22.28 11.42
C SER A 355 16.99 21.13 12.28
N SER A 356 15.96 20.40 11.82
CA SER A 356 15.34 19.29 12.55
C SER A 356 15.69 17.90 11.99
N ARG A 357 16.54 17.81 10.97
CA ARG A 357 16.83 16.54 10.28
C ARG A 357 17.62 15.58 11.16
N VAL A 358 17.36 14.28 11.00
CA VAL A 358 18.10 13.21 11.66
C VAL A 358 19.14 12.63 10.68
N PRO A 359 20.44 12.56 11.02
CA PRO A 359 21.48 12.06 10.12
C PRO A 359 21.34 10.59 9.65
N ALA A 360 20.39 9.84 10.21
CA ALA A 360 20.03 8.51 9.73
C ALA A 360 19.16 8.54 8.46
N GLU A 361 18.45 9.64 8.21
CA GLU A 361 17.62 9.84 7.01
C GLU A 361 18.43 10.30 5.77
N ASP A 362 19.70 10.66 5.95
CA ASP A 362 20.57 11.17 4.87
C ASP A 362 20.83 10.13 3.76
N GLY A 363 20.64 8.84 4.06
CA GLY A 363 20.69 7.74 3.09
C GLY A 363 19.41 7.58 2.25
N CYS A 364 18.35 8.35 2.54
CA CYS A 364 17.08 8.25 1.83
C CYS A 364 17.25 8.64 0.36
N ARG A 365 16.78 7.76 -0.53
CA ARG A 365 16.79 7.96 -1.98
C ARG A 365 15.38 7.79 -2.52
N GLY A 366 15.04 8.61 -3.50
CA GLY A 366 13.72 8.57 -4.13
C GLY A 366 13.73 9.01 -5.58
N THR A 367 12.58 8.86 -6.22
CA THR A 367 12.30 9.52 -7.49
C THR A 367 11.82 10.93 -7.19
N LEU A 368 12.54 11.93 -7.69
CA LEU A 368 12.31 13.35 -7.37
C LEU A 368 12.11 14.16 -8.64
N TRP A 369 11.33 15.23 -8.50
CA TRP A 369 11.23 16.26 -9.53
C TRP A 369 12.39 17.24 -9.42
N LYS A 370 12.95 17.60 -10.58
CA LYS A 370 13.95 18.66 -10.73
C LYS A 370 13.43 19.73 -11.69
N PRO A 371 13.52 21.01 -11.35
CA PRO A 371 13.12 22.08 -12.26
C PRO A 371 14.04 22.09 -13.49
N SER A 372 13.45 22.20 -14.68
CA SER A 372 14.14 22.29 -15.96
C SER A 372 13.65 23.51 -16.75
N ASN A 373 14.32 23.84 -17.85
CA ASN A 373 13.93 24.96 -18.71
C ASN A 373 12.54 24.74 -19.37
N GLU A 374 12.09 23.49 -19.46
CA GLU A 374 10.81 23.09 -20.07
C GLU A 374 9.77 22.67 -19.02
N GLY A 375 10.03 22.94 -17.72
CA GLY A 375 9.12 22.62 -16.63
C GLY A 375 9.76 21.73 -15.58
N TRP A 376 9.29 20.48 -15.47
CA TRP A 376 9.76 19.52 -14.46
C TRP A 376 10.33 18.28 -15.13
N ARG A 377 11.51 17.85 -14.67
CA ARG A 377 12.17 16.62 -15.10
C ARG A 377 12.16 15.61 -13.96
N LEU A 378 11.86 14.35 -14.28
CA LEU A 378 11.90 13.25 -13.33
C LEU A 378 13.31 12.66 -13.26
N GLU A 379 13.84 12.50 -12.05
CA GLU A 379 15.11 11.81 -11.79
C GLU A 379 14.91 10.69 -10.76
N ASN A 380 15.51 9.52 -11.00
CA ASN A 380 15.35 8.32 -10.17
C ASN A 380 16.56 8.10 -9.26
N HIS A 381 16.33 7.47 -8.10
CA HIS A 381 17.38 7.10 -7.13
C HIS A 381 18.24 8.28 -6.63
N VAL A 382 17.63 9.46 -6.54
CA VAL A 382 18.28 10.70 -6.10
C VAL A 382 18.34 10.73 -4.58
N ALA A 383 19.51 11.06 -4.03
CA ALA A 383 19.66 11.29 -2.60
C ALA A 383 18.92 12.57 -2.19
N VAL A 384 18.07 12.44 -1.18
CA VAL A 384 17.08 13.47 -0.85
C VAL A 384 17.71 14.72 -0.24
N ALA A 385 18.65 14.56 0.70
CA ALA A 385 19.30 15.69 1.35
C ALA A 385 20.08 16.59 0.36
N PRO A 386 20.94 16.03 -0.54
CA PRO A 386 21.55 16.82 -1.60
C PRO A 386 20.54 17.51 -2.51
N ALA A 387 19.43 16.83 -2.87
CA ALA A 387 18.41 17.40 -3.74
C ALA A 387 17.69 18.61 -3.12
N VAL A 388 17.40 18.58 -1.83
CA VAL A 388 16.81 19.71 -1.09
C VAL A 388 17.78 20.90 -1.09
N ILE A 389 19.07 20.67 -0.84
CA ILE A 389 20.08 21.74 -0.86
C ILE A 389 20.21 22.32 -2.27
N GLU A 390 20.32 21.47 -3.30
CA GLU A 390 20.44 21.91 -4.69
C GLU A 390 19.25 22.79 -5.09
N LEU A 391 18.03 22.37 -4.72
CA LEU A 391 16.82 23.11 -5.02
C LEU A 391 16.76 24.46 -4.29
N ALA A 392 17.26 24.52 -3.05
CA ALA A 392 17.36 25.77 -2.28
C ALA A 392 18.41 26.74 -2.89
N VAL A 393 19.58 26.24 -3.28
CA VAL A 393 20.63 27.03 -3.96
C VAL A 393 20.08 27.59 -5.28
N GLN A 394 19.41 26.76 -6.08
CA GLN A 394 18.83 27.19 -7.35
C GLN A 394 17.74 28.25 -7.14
N ALA A 395 16.87 28.08 -6.13
CA ALA A 395 15.85 29.06 -5.79
C ALA A 395 16.45 30.41 -5.38
N ALA A 396 17.46 30.42 -4.51
CA ALA A 396 18.14 31.64 -4.06
C ALA A 396 18.87 32.33 -5.22
N ARG A 397 19.60 31.57 -6.04
CA ARG A 397 20.30 32.09 -7.23
C ARG A 397 19.36 32.75 -8.23
N THR A 398 18.23 32.10 -8.53
CA THR A 398 17.24 32.61 -9.49
C THR A 398 16.63 33.94 -9.03
N GLN A 399 16.57 34.18 -7.72
CA GLN A 399 16.07 35.43 -7.13
C GLN A 399 17.17 36.46 -6.84
N GLY A 400 18.44 36.13 -7.05
CA GLY A 400 19.58 37.00 -6.75
C GLY A 400 19.89 37.15 -5.25
N TRP A 401 19.50 36.18 -4.41
CA TRP A 401 19.76 36.22 -2.97
C TRP A 401 21.11 35.56 -2.64
N HIS A 402 22.19 36.30 -2.88
CA HIS A 402 23.55 35.79 -2.75
C HIS A 402 23.91 35.27 -1.35
N ASP A 403 23.42 35.91 -0.28
CA ASP A 403 23.70 35.47 1.10
C ASP A 403 23.07 34.10 1.40
N GLU A 404 21.82 33.89 0.97
CA GLU A 404 21.11 32.60 1.09
C GLU A 404 21.76 31.54 0.22
N GLU A 405 22.15 31.89 -1.01
CA GLU A 405 22.87 30.99 -1.91
C GLU A 405 24.15 30.47 -1.26
N HIS A 406 24.98 31.36 -0.71
CA HIS A 406 26.22 30.98 -0.02
C HIS A 406 25.95 30.14 1.23
N ALA A 407 24.93 30.48 2.03
CA ALA A 407 24.57 29.72 3.22
C ALA A 407 24.15 28.27 2.88
N TRP A 408 23.39 28.08 1.81
CA TRP A 408 22.99 26.74 1.35
C TRP A 408 24.13 25.96 0.69
N GLN A 409 25.05 26.63 -0.01
CA GLN A 409 26.27 26.00 -0.54
C GLN A 409 27.17 25.47 0.57
N ALA A 410 27.33 26.20 1.68
CA ALA A 410 28.10 25.74 2.83
C ALA A 410 27.53 24.44 3.42
N ARG A 411 26.20 24.32 3.52
CA ARG A 411 25.52 23.10 3.98
C ARG A 411 25.78 21.88 3.10
N SER A 412 25.99 22.09 1.80
CA SER A 412 26.39 21.03 0.88
C SER A 412 27.79 20.49 1.17
N ALA A 413 28.72 21.37 1.56
CA ALA A 413 30.08 20.98 1.91
C ALA A 413 30.09 20.18 3.22
N ASP A 414 29.33 20.63 4.22
CA ASP A 414 29.19 19.92 5.51
C ASP A 414 28.62 18.51 5.32
N LEU A 415 27.66 18.34 4.42
CA LEU A 415 27.07 17.03 4.11
C LEU A 415 28.09 16.09 3.45
N GLY A 416 28.95 16.62 2.56
CA GLY A 416 30.01 15.85 1.90
C GLY A 416 31.04 15.29 2.89
N CYS A 417 31.50 16.11 3.83
CA CYS A 417 32.44 15.66 4.87
C CYS A 417 31.83 14.58 5.79
N ALA A 418 30.55 14.70 6.15
CA ALA A 418 29.86 13.72 6.99
C ALA A 418 29.59 12.37 6.31
N MET A 419 29.60 12.31 4.97
CA MET A 419 29.42 11.08 4.20
C MET A 419 30.72 10.33 3.92
N GLU A 420 31.88 11.00 3.95
CA GLU A 420 33.20 10.38 3.77
C GLU A 420 33.73 9.72 5.05
N ASP A 421 33.24 10.14 6.22
CA ASP A 421 33.60 9.59 7.54
C ASP A 421 32.74 8.36 7.97
N ARG A 422 31.85 7.86 7.11
CA ARG A 422 31.06 6.63 7.30
C ARG A 422 31.44 5.56 6.28
#